data_AF-A0A6I3K6G0-F1
#
_entry.id   AF-A0A6I3K6G0-F1
#
_cell.length_a   1.000
_cell.length_b   1.000
_cell.length_c   1.000
_cell.angle_alpha   90.00
_cell.angle_beta   90.00
_cell.angle_gamma   90.00
#
_symmetry.space_group_name_H-M   'P 1'
#
loop_
_entity.id
_entity.type
_entity.pdbx_description
1 polymer ?
#
loop_
_entity_poly.entity_id
_entity_poly.type
_entity_poly.pdbx_seq_one_letter_code
_entity_poly.pdbx_strand_id
1 'polypeptide(L)'
;MDDIQNFATKLFDFARTGDATLLEYIKQGVNVDMVNQDGQSFVMLAAYHGHAELVRQLAAAGADVNLLNDRGQSPLAGAIFKKEDAVIDALLDAGADPSAGQPNALDSARMFGREDLLERLS
;
A
#
# COMPACT_ATOMS: atom_id res chain seq x y z
N MET A 1 -9.33 25.10 -10.55
CA MET A 1 -9.67 23.65 -10.45
C MET A 1 -8.44 22.81 -10.75
N ASP A 2 -7.64 23.20 -11.76
CA ASP A 2 -6.39 22.55 -12.14
C ASP A 2 -5.34 22.46 -11.01
N ASP A 3 -5.18 23.51 -10.19
CA ASP A 3 -4.14 23.53 -9.13
C ASP A 3 -4.34 22.47 -8.04
N ILE A 4 -5.60 22.22 -7.64
CA ILE A 4 -5.91 21.21 -6.61
C ILE A 4 -5.68 19.81 -7.17
N GLN A 5 -6.07 19.56 -8.43
CA GLN A 5 -5.87 18.27 -9.07
C GLN A 5 -4.38 18.00 -9.34
N ASN A 6 -3.61 19.02 -9.72
CA ASN A 6 -2.16 18.93 -9.86
C ASN A 6 -1.48 18.62 -8.53
N PHE A 7 -1.94 19.25 -7.44
CA PHE A 7 -1.43 18.97 -6.11
C PHE A 7 -1.72 17.53 -5.68
N ALA A 8 -2.96 17.06 -5.81
CA ALA A 8 -3.33 15.68 -5.47
C ALA A 8 -2.53 14.66 -6.29
N THR A 9 -2.42 14.88 -7.60
CA THR A 9 -1.60 14.03 -8.50
C THR A 9 -0.17 13.91 -7.98
N LYS A 10 0.44 15.03 -7.59
CA LYS A 10 1.81 15.06 -7.06
C LYS A 10 1.97 14.25 -5.77
N LEU A 11 0.99 14.30 -4.86
CA LEU A 11 1.03 13.51 -3.63
C LEU A 11 1.03 12.00 -3.93
N PHE A 12 0.21 11.56 -4.88
CA PHE A 12 0.22 10.15 -5.31
C PHE A 12 1.49 9.76 -6.04
N ASP A 13 2.09 10.67 -6.81
CA ASP A 13 3.38 10.41 -7.45
C ASP A 13 4.50 10.19 -6.43
N PHE A 14 4.53 10.94 -5.33
CA PHE A 14 5.47 10.67 -4.24
C PHE A 14 5.30 9.25 -3.68
N ALA A 15 4.06 8.78 -3.50
CA ALA A 15 3.82 7.40 -3.07
C ALA A 15 4.31 6.37 -4.09
N ARG A 16 4.07 6.61 -5.40
CA ARG A 16 4.53 5.73 -6.49
C ARG A 16 6.05 5.67 -6.62
N THR A 17 6.74 6.76 -6.32
CA THR A 17 8.21 6.86 -6.45
C THR A 17 8.96 6.60 -5.15
N GLY A 18 8.26 6.41 -4.03
CA GLY A 18 8.88 6.18 -2.72
C GLY A 18 9.45 7.45 -2.09
N ASP A 19 9.00 8.62 -2.53
CA ASP A 19 9.51 9.91 -2.06
C ASP A 19 8.92 10.26 -0.68
N ALA A 20 9.78 10.24 0.34
CA ALA A 20 9.44 10.55 1.72
C ALA A 20 8.95 12.01 1.93
N THR A 21 9.08 12.90 0.94
CA THR A 21 8.48 14.25 0.97
C THR A 21 6.98 14.19 1.24
N LEU A 22 6.31 13.11 0.84
CA LEU A 22 4.91 12.85 1.16
C LEU A 22 4.60 12.97 2.66
N LEU A 23 5.51 12.50 3.53
CA LEU A 23 5.32 12.52 4.98
C LEU A 23 5.30 13.93 5.54
N GLU A 24 6.02 14.87 4.93
CA GLU A 24 5.98 16.27 5.36
C GLU A 24 4.62 16.90 5.06
N TYR A 25 3.97 16.52 3.97
CA TYR A 25 2.60 16.94 3.67
C TYR A 25 1.57 16.29 4.61
N ILE A 26 1.77 15.02 4.99
CA ILE A 26 0.94 14.35 5.99
C ILE A 26 1.04 15.05 7.35
N LYS A 27 2.24 15.41 7.79
CA LYS A 27 2.45 16.21 9.03
C LYS A 27 1.75 17.57 8.97
N GLN A 28 1.55 18.12 7.78
CA GLN A 28 0.84 19.39 7.55
C GLN A 28 -0.68 19.22 7.41
N GLY A 29 -1.21 18.00 7.56
CA GLY A 29 -2.65 17.73 7.61
C GLY A 29 -3.24 17.08 6.36
N VAL A 30 -2.42 16.65 5.39
CA VAL A 30 -2.91 15.73 4.36
C VAL A 30 -3.33 14.42 5.03
N ASN A 31 -4.55 13.96 4.75
CA ASN A 31 -5.02 12.68 5.24
C ASN A 31 -4.11 11.56 4.70
N VAL A 32 -3.52 10.77 5.60
CA VAL A 32 -2.64 9.66 5.25
C VAL A 32 -3.35 8.56 4.43
N ASP A 33 -4.66 8.42 4.60
CA ASP A 33 -5.49 7.46 3.87
C ASP A 33 -6.17 8.08 2.64
N MET A 34 -5.63 9.19 2.11
CA MET A 34 -6.12 9.77 0.85
C MET A 34 -5.99 8.75 -0.30
N VAL A 35 -7.04 8.66 -1.12
CA VAL A 35 -7.11 7.73 -2.25
C VAL A 35 -7.22 8.46 -3.59
N ASN A 36 -6.63 7.89 -4.64
CA ASN A 36 -6.78 8.39 -6.01
C ASN A 36 -8.12 7.95 -6.63
N GLN A 37 -8.34 8.24 -7.92
CA GLN A 37 -9.59 7.89 -8.62
C GLN A 37 -9.86 6.38 -8.78
N ASP A 38 -8.88 5.53 -8.45
CA ASP A 38 -8.99 4.07 -8.48
C ASP A 38 -9.09 3.49 -7.06
N GLY A 39 -9.31 4.33 -6.04
CA GLY A 39 -9.37 3.94 -4.64
C GLY A 39 -8.01 3.59 -4.03
N GLN A 40 -6.90 3.87 -4.70
CA GLN A 40 -5.57 3.47 -4.21
C GLN A 40 -5.04 4.49 -3.20
N SER A 41 -4.80 4.04 -1.98
CA SER A 41 -4.15 4.82 -0.92
C SER A 41 -2.66 5.03 -1.18
N PHE A 42 -2.03 5.93 -0.40
CA PHE A 42 -0.58 6.07 -0.42
C PHE A 42 0.14 4.75 -0.08
N VAL A 43 -0.34 4.00 0.92
CA VAL A 43 0.24 2.69 1.26
C VAL A 43 0.11 1.72 0.09
N MET A 44 -1.05 1.67 -0.57
CA MET A 44 -1.22 0.79 -1.73
C MET A 44 -0.27 1.15 -2.86
N LEU A 45 -0.13 2.44 -3.20
CA LEU A 45 0.78 2.88 -4.26
C LEU A 45 2.24 2.58 -3.90
N ALA A 46 2.68 2.90 -2.69
CA ALA A 46 4.03 2.57 -2.23
C ALA A 46 4.29 1.06 -2.29
N ALA A 47 3.32 0.25 -1.85
CA ALA A 47 3.41 -1.21 -1.88
C ALA A 47 3.48 -1.77 -3.31
N TYR A 48 2.62 -1.29 -4.22
CA TYR A 48 2.57 -1.74 -5.61
C TYR A 48 3.83 -1.40 -6.41
N HIS A 49 4.62 -0.44 -5.91
CA HIS A 49 5.84 0.05 -6.53
C HIS A 49 7.12 -0.33 -5.75
N GLY A 50 7.04 -1.20 -4.74
CA GLY A 50 8.22 -1.78 -4.08
C GLY A 50 8.82 -0.94 -2.94
N HIS A 51 8.15 0.12 -2.48
CA HIS A 51 8.71 1.08 -1.53
C HIS A 51 8.47 0.70 -0.06
N ALA A 52 9.10 -0.38 0.38
CA ALA A 52 8.93 -0.94 1.73
C ALA A 52 9.20 0.07 2.86
N GLU A 53 10.20 0.93 2.69
CA GLU A 53 10.51 1.95 3.70
C GLU A 53 9.41 3.01 3.81
N LEU A 54 8.88 3.48 2.67
CA LEU A 54 7.76 4.42 2.70
C LEU A 54 6.50 3.77 3.29
N VAL A 55 6.25 2.48 3.02
CA VAL A 55 5.17 1.72 3.67
C VAL A 55 5.31 1.73 5.19
N ARG A 56 6.49 1.43 5.74
CA ARG A 56 6.74 1.48 7.20
C ARG A 56 6.48 2.87 7.76
N GLN A 57 6.93 3.91 7.06
CA GLN A 57 6.77 5.29 7.50
C GLN A 57 5.31 5.76 7.46
N LEU A 58 4.56 5.37 6.43
CA LEU A 58 3.12 5.65 6.32
C LEU A 58 2.34 4.92 7.42
N ALA A 59 2.64 3.65 7.67
CA ALA A 59 2.04 2.89 8.78
C ALA A 59 2.36 3.54 10.14
N ALA A 60 3.60 3.98 10.37
CA ALA A 60 3.98 4.71 11.58
C ALA A 60 3.28 6.08 11.69
N ALA A 61 2.87 6.67 10.57
CA ALA A 61 2.05 7.89 10.52
C ALA A 61 0.54 7.61 10.70
N GLY A 62 0.14 6.35 10.93
CA GLY A 62 -1.23 5.95 11.20
C GLY A 62 -2.05 5.56 9.98
N ALA A 63 -1.40 5.26 8.85
CA ALA A 63 -2.11 4.76 7.67
C ALA A 63 -2.81 3.43 7.92
N ASP A 64 -4.01 3.26 7.36
CA ASP A 64 -4.67 1.96 7.30
C ASP A 64 -4.02 1.08 6.22
N VAL A 65 -3.18 0.14 6.66
CA VAL A 65 -2.50 -0.82 5.78
C VAL A 65 -3.43 -1.86 5.14
N ASN A 66 -4.70 -1.90 5.56
CA ASN A 66 -5.73 -2.79 5.02
C ASN A 66 -6.72 -2.08 4.10
N LEU A 67 -6.56 -0.77 3.84
CA LEU A 67 -7.50 -0.01 3.01
C LEU A 67 -7.58 -0.60 1.59
N LEU A 68 -8.78 -1.03 1.22
CA LEU A 68 -9.04 -1.65 -0.08
C LEU A 68 -9.22 -0.58 -1.15
N ASN A 69 -8.75 -0.88 -2.36
CA ASN A 69 -9.06 -0.06 -3.54
C ASN A 69 -10.46 -0.36 -4.11
N ASP A 70 -10.84 0.35 -5.17
CA ASP A 70 -12.16 0.19 -5.80
C ASP A 70 -12.39 -1.19 -6.44
N ARG A 71 -11.32 -1.99 -6.58
CA ARG A 71 -11.38 -3.38 -7.03
C ARG A 71 -11.40 -4.38 -5.88
N GLY A 72 -11.47 -3.92 -4.63
CA GLY A 72 -11.47 -4.76 -3.43
C GLY A 72 -10.12 -5.40 -3.12
N GLN A 73 -9.02 -4.90 -3.66
CA GLN A 73 -7.68 -5.44 -3.40
C GLN A 73 -7.06 -4.76 -2.19
N SER A 74 -6.35 -5.52 -1.35
CA SER A 74 -5.54 -4.97 -0.25
C SER A 74 -4.11 -4.63 -0.74
N PRO A 75 -3.38 -3.73 -0.05
CA PRO A 75 -1.97 -3.47 -0.32
C PRO A 75 -1.12 -4.75 -0.28
N LEU A 76 -1.41 -5.65 0.67
CA LEU A 76 -0.69 -6.92 0.84
C LEU A 76 -0.88 -7.86 -0.35
N ALA A 77 -2.11 -8.04 -0.86
CA ALA A 77 -2.36 -8.81 -2.06
C ALA A 77 -1.63 -8.20 -3.29
N GLY A 78 -1.60 -6.86 -3.38
CA GLY A 78 -0.86 -6.14 -4.41
C GLY A 78 0.65 -6.40 -4.36
N ALA A 79 1.26 -6.39 -3.17
CA ALA A 79 2.69 -6.66 -2.98
C ALA A 79 3.06 -8.10 -3.39
N ILE A 80 2.20 -9.07 -3.09
CA ILE A 80 2.37 -10.47 -3.53
C ILE A 80 2.31 -10.59 -5.05
N PHE A 81 1.32 -9.96 -5.69
CA PHE A 81 1.23 -9.92 -7.15
C PHE A 81 2.49 -9.33 -7.80
N LYS A 82 3.11 -8.34 -7.15
CA LYS A 82 4.33 -7.68 -7.61
C LYS A 82 5.63 -8.39 -7.21
N LYS A 83 5.55 -9.39 -6.32
CA LYS A 83 6.69 -10.15 -5.79
C LYS A 83 7.67 -9.27 -5.00
N GLU A 84 7.15 -8.31 -4.26
CA GLU A 84 7.93 -7.35 -3.47
C GLU A 84 8.07 -7.83 -2.02
N ASP A 85 9.02 -8.73 -1.75
CA ASP A 85 9.13 -9.40 -0.45
C ASP A 85 9.39 -8.43 0.72
N ALA A 86 10.21 -7.40 0.51
CA ALA A 86 10.45 -6.38 1.54
C ALA A 86 9.19 -5.56 1.86
N VAL A 87 8.30 -5.38 0.89
CA VAL A 87 6.99 -4.72 1.10
C VAL A 87 6.05 -5.65 1.84
N ILE A 88 6.04 -6.94 1.49
CA ILE A 88 5.23 -7.95 2.19
C ILE A 88 5.63 -7.97 3.68
N ASP A 89 6.92 -7.99 3.98
CA ASP A 89 7.44 -7.89 5.36
C ASP A 89 6.94 -6.62 6.05
N ALA A 90 7.13 -5.46 5.39
CA ALA A 90 6.72 -4.17 5.95
C ALA A 90 5.21 -4.09 6.26
N LEU A 91 4.36 -4.66 5.40
CA LEU A 91 2.92 -4.68 5.60
C LEU A 91 2.52 -5.65 6.72
N LEU A 92 3.13 -6.82 6.79
CA LEU A 92 2.85 -7.79 7.87
C LEU A 92 3.31 -7.28 9.23
N ASP A 93 4.49 -6.67 9.31
CA ASP A 93 4.99 -6.01 10.51
C ASP A 93 4.07 -4.87 10.97
N ALA A 94 3.40 -4.20 10.02
CA ALA A 94 2.41 -3.16 10.28
C ALA A 94 1.00 -3.70 10.59
N GLY A 95 0.80 -5.02 10.64
CA GLY A 95 -0.48 -5.65 10.97
C GLY A 95 -1.46 -5.78 9.80
N ALA A 96 -0.97 -5.88 8.57
CA ALA A 96 -1.83 -6.20 7.43
C ALA A 96 -2.47 -7.58 7.60
N ASP A 97 -3.78 -7.66 7.36
CA ASP A 97 -4.58 -8.88 7.44
C ASP A 97 -4.46 -9.68 6.14
N PRO A 98 -3.87 -10.89 6.16
CA PRO A 98 -3.74 -11.75 4.99
C PRO A 98 -5.07 -12.15 4.34
N SER A 99 -6.18 -12.05 5.08
CA SER A 99 -7.54 -12.38 4.62
C SER A 99 -8.30 -11.19 4.02
N ALA A 100 -7.75 -9.98 4.09
CA ALA A 100 -8.40 -8.77 3.60
C ALA A 100 -8.44 -8.70 2.07
N GLY A 101 -9.61 -8.28 1.55
CA GLY A 101 -9.85 -8.10 0.13
C GLY A 101 -10.12 -9.40 -0.63
N GLN A 102 -10.40 -9.29 -1.93
CA GLN A 102 -10.60 -10.43 -2.82
C GLN A 102 -10.00 -10.17 -4.22
N PRO A 103 -9.07 -11.01 -4.73
CA PRO A 103 -8.42 -12.10 -4.00
C PRO A 103 -7.60 -11.56 -2.82
N ASN A 104 -7.65 -12.25 -1.67
CA ASN A 104 -6.83 -11.90 -0.51
C ASN A 104 -5.36 -12.32 -0.72
N ALA A 105 -4.50 -12.06 0.28
CA ALA A 105 -3.08 -12.37 0.21
C ALA A 105 -2.80 -13.88 0.11
N LEU A 106 -3.55 -14.70 0.86
CA LEU A 106 -3.44 -16.17 0.83
C LEU A 106 -3.80 -16.73 -0.55
N ASP A 107 -4.90 -16.28 -1.14
CA ASP A 107 -5.35 -16.72 -2.46
C ASP A 107 -4.40 -16.24 -3.55
N SER A 108 -3.86 -15.03 -3.42
CA SER A 108 -2.82 -14.51 -4.33
C SER A 108 -1.54 -15.35 -4.23
N ALA A 109 -1.07 -15.67 -3.02
CA ALA A 109 0.10 -16.52 -2.81
C ALA A 109 -0.06 -17.90 -3.46
N ARG A 110 -1.22 -18.54 -3.27
CA ARG A 110 -1.56 -19.81 -3.95
C ARG A 110 -1.57 -19.67 -5.47
N MET A 111 -2.23 -18.64 -5.99
CA MET A 111 -2.36 -18.40 -7.43
C MET A 111 -0.99 -18.22 -8.12
N PHE A 112 -0.03 -17.59 -7.46
CA PHE A 112 1.30 -17.34 -7.99
C PHE A 112 2.36 -18.37 -7.56
N GLY A 113 1.98 -19.43 -6.84
CA GLY A 113 2.89 -20.49 -6.39
C GLY A 113 3.91 -20.01 -5.35
N ARG A 114 3.57 -19.01 -4.53
CA ARG A 114 4.40 -18.47 -3.43
C ARG A 114 4.17 -19.29 -2.16
N GLU A 115 4.58 -20.55 -2.19
CA GLU A 115 4.41 -21.48 -1.06
C GLU A 115 5.12 -20.97 0.21
N ASP A 116 6.25 -20.30 0.04
CA ASP A 116 7.01 -19.65 1.12
C ASP A 116 6.20 -18.62 1.91
N LEU A 117 5.22 -17.97 1.27
CA LEU A 117 4.36 -16.99 1.92
C LEU A 117 3.19 -17.63 2.67
N LEU A 118 2.76 -18.85 2.32
CA LEU A 118 1.59 -19.47 2.95
C LEU A 118 1.81 -19.74 4.44
N GLU A 119 3.03 -20.10 4.83
CA GLU A 119 3.42 -20.28 6.24
C GLU A 119 3.51 -18.95 7.01
N ARG A 120 3.78 -17.85 6.29
CA ARG A 120 3.95 -16.51 6.87
C ARG A 120 2.64 -15.75 7.01
N LEU A 121 1.63 -16.14 6.24
CA LEU A 121 0.31 -15.53 6.17
C LEU A 121 -0.75 -16.28 7.00
N SER A 122 -0.38 -17.37 7.67
CA SER A 122 -1.27 -18.25 8.45
C SER A 122 -1.41 -17.85 9.91
#